data_AF-A0A8I0VGF6-F1
#
_entry.id   AF-A0A8I0VGF6-F1
#
_cell.length_a   1.000
_cell.length_b   1.000
_cell.length_c   1.000
_cell.angle_alpha   90.00
_cell.angle_beta   90.00
_cell.angle_gamma   90.00
#
_symmetry.space_group_name_H-M   'P 1'
#
loop_
_entity.id
_entity.type
_entity.pdbx_description
1 polymer ?
#
loop_
_entity_poly.entity_id
_entity_poly.type
_entity_poly.pdbx_seq_one_letter_code
_entity_poly.pdbx_strand_id
1 'polypeptide(L)'
;MATITFDTHDAIRRLKAAGFDELQAEAISSTFKDAVDTHLAELATKADLRLAISEAKAETVKWMFGVATGQAMFIIAILKMFPSH
;
A
#
# COMPACT_ATOMS: atom_id res chain seq x y z
N MET A 1 -5.50 10.73 8.06
CA MET A 1 -5.91 10.34 6.70
C MET A 1 -6.72 11.49 6.13
N ALA A 2 -6.55 11.83 4.87
CA ALA A 2 -7.57 12.66 4.20
C ALA A 2 -8.77 11.74 3.97
N THR A 3 -9.89 12.02 4.63
CA THR A 3 -11.12 11.27 4.44
C THR A 3 -11.74 11.73 3.13
N ILE A 4 -11.83 10.82 2.15
CA ILE A 4 -12.63 11.07 0.95
C ILE A 4 -14.08 10.80 1.35
N THR A 5 -14.90 11.84 1.44
CA THR A 5 -16.33 11.71 1.80
C THR A 5 -17.18 11.78 0.55
N PHE A 6 -18.00 10.76 0.33
CA PHE A 6 -19.04 10.80 -0.70
C PHE A 6 -20.27 11.57 -0.17
N ASP A 7 -20.55 12.72 -0.77
CA ASP A 7 -21.71 13.54 -0.43
C ASP A 7 -22.98 12.99 -1.12
N THR A 8 -23.69 12.12 -0.40
CA THR A 8 -24.94 11.51 -0.87
C THR A 8 -26.00 12.56 -1.21
N HIS A 9 -26.04 13.68 -0.48
CA HIS A 9 -27.05 14.71 -0.71
C HIS A 9 -26.78 15.48 -2.01
N ASP A 10 -25.54 15.87 -2.28
CA ASP A 10 -25.20 16.50 -3.56
C ASP A 10 -25.35 15.53 -4.73
N ALA A 11 -25.07 14.22 -4.54
CA ALA A 11 -25.30 13.20 -5.56
C ALA A 11 -26.79 13.08 -5.91
N ILE A 12 -27.68 12.96 -4.92
CA ILE A 12 -29.14 12.92 -5.11
C ILE A 12 -29.61 14.19 -5.82
N ARG A 13 -29.15 15.37 -5.38
CA ARG A 13 -29.51 16.66 -6.00
C ARG A 13 -29.15 16.70 -7.49
N ARG A 14 -27.96 16.22 -7.87
CA ARG A 14 -27.51 16.17 -9.26
C ARG A 14 -28.32 15.18 -10.11
N LEU A 15 -28.64 14.02 -9.56
CA LEU A 15 -29.47 13.01 -10.25
C LEU A 15 -30.88 13.55 -10.49
N LYS A 16 -31.50 14.20 -9.49
CA LYS A 16 -32.79 14.85 -9.67
C LYS A 16 -32.76 15.96 -10.73
N ALA A 17 -31.70 16.77 -10.75
CA ALA A 17 -31.50 17.80 -11.78
C ALA A 17 -31.34 17.20 -13.20
N ALA A 18 -30.91 15.94 -13.30
CA ALA A 18 -30.81 15.20 -14.55
C ALA A 18 -32.11 14.46 -14.95
N GLY A 19 -33.18 14.59 -14.15
CA GLY A 19 -34.50 14.04 -14.45
C GLY A 19 -34.81 12.67 -13.82
N PHE A 20 -33.95 12.18 -12.92
CA PHE A 20 -34.27 11.02 -12.09
C PHE A 20 -35.29 11.38 -11.01
N ASP A 21 -36.19 10.46 -10.69
CA ASP A 21 -37.07 10.63 -9.52
C ASP A 21 -36.30 10.43 -8.20
N GLU A 22 -36.92 10.79 -7.07
CA GLU A 22 -36.29 10.69 -5.75
C GLU A 22 -35.80 9.28 -5.43
N LEU A 23 -36.64 8.26 -5.68
CA LEU A 23 -36.35 6.88 -5.34
C LEU A 23 -35.19 6.35 -6.18
N GLN A 24 -35.14 6.71 -7.46
CA GLN A 24 -34.02 6.38 -8.35
C GLN A 24 -32.74 7.08 -7.89
N ALA A 25 -32.81 8.37 -7.57
CA ALA A 25 -31.66 9.16 -7.15
C ALA A 25 -31.08 8.64 -5.82
N GLU A 26 -31.93 8.30 -4.86
CA GLU A 26 -31.54 7.68 -3.59
C GLU A 26 -30.92 6.31 -3.82
N ALA A 27 -31.56 5.42 -4.59
CA ALA A 27 -31.08 4.06 -4.82
C ALA A 27 -29.72 4.02 -5.53
N ILE A 28 -29.50 4.89 -6.52
CA ILE A 28 -28.21 5.01 -7.21
C ILE A 28 -27.16 5.56 -6.27
N SER A 29 -27.48 6.62 -5.51
CA SER A 29 -26.52 7.27 -4.62
C SER A 29 -26.11 6.37 -3.45
N SER A 30 -27.03 5.58 -2.89
CA SER A 30 -26.73 4.62 -1.82
C SER A 30 -25.86 3.47 -2.33
N THR A 31 -26.24 2.86 -3.46
CA THR A 31 -25.44 1.78 -4.07
C THR A 31 -24.01 2.24 -4.39
N PHE A 32 -23.86 3.48 -4.89
CA PHE A 32 -22.55 4.03 -5.20
C PHE A 32 -21.75 4.36 -3.94
N LYS A 33 -22.40 4.88 -2.88
CA LYS A 33 -21.78 5.12 -1.59
C LYS A 33 -21.24 3.80 -1.00
N ASP A 34 -22.05 2.75 -1.00
CA ASP A 34 -21.68 1.45 -0.45
C ASP A 34 -20.50 0.83 -1.22
N ALA A 35 -20.49 0.95 -2.55
CA ALA A 35 -19.36 0.50 -3.37
C ALA A 35 -18.08 1.30 -3.06
N VAL A 36 -18.17 2.63 -2.94
CA VAL A 36 -17.03 3.48 -2.60
C VAL A 36 -16.51 3.18 -1.21
N ASP A 37 -17.37 3.04 -0.21
CA ASP A 37 -17.00 2.75 1.18
C ASP A 37 -16.34 1.36 1.30
N THR A 38 -16.87 0.36 0.58
CA THR A 38 -16.28 -0.99 0.51
C THR A 38 -14.89 -0.96 -0.11
N HIS A 39 -14.72 -0.28 -1.25
CA HIS A 39 -13.42 -0.19 -1.90
C HIS A 39 -12.40 0.63 -1.10
N LEU A 40 -12.84 1.70 -0.41
CA LEU A 40 -11.97 2.49 0.46
C LEU A 40 -11.45 1.69 1.65
N ALA A 41 -12.25 0.74 2.17
CA ALA A 41 -11.84 -0.14 3.26
C ALA A 41 -10.74 -1.14 2.86
N GLU A 42 -10.67 -1.53 1.59
CA GLU A 42 -9.66 -2.46 1.07
C GLU A 42 -8.33 -1.79 0.69
N LEU A 43 -8.31 -0.46 0.56
CA LEU A 43 -7.11 0.26 0.12
C LEU A 43 -6.08 0.39 1.24
N ALA A 44 -4.86 -0.06 0.96
CA ALA A 44 -3.72 0.18 1.83
C ALA A 44 -3.47 1.69 2.01
N THR A 45 -3.32 2.13 3.24
CA THR A 45 -3.04 3.54 3.53
C THR A 45 -1.58 3.88 3.22
N LYS A 46 -1.29 5.17 3.05
CA LYS A 46 0.10 5.65 2.91
C LYS A 46 0.98 5.24 4.11
N ALA A 47 0.40 5.07 5.29
CA ALA A 47 1.12 4.60 6.47
C ALA A 47 1.49 3.13 6.32
N ASP A 48 0.56 2.28 5.88
CA ASP A 48 0.80 0.84 5.66
C ASP A 48 1.90 0.62 4.62
N LEU A 49 1.84 1.37 3.51
CA LEU A 49 2.88 1.31 2.48
C LEU A 49 4.25 1.74 3.01
N ARG A 50 4.30 2.79 3.84
CA ARG A 50 5.56 3.24 4.46
C ARG A 50 6.14 2.20 5.40
N LEU A 51 5.29 1.52 6.18
CA LEU A 51 5.69 0.44 7.06
C LEU A 51 6.25 -0.73 6.25
N ALA A 52 5.51 -1.23 5.26
CA ALA A 52 5.95 -2.33 4.40
C ALA A 52 7.28 -2.02 3.69
N ILE A 53 7.46 -0.79 3.18
CA ILE A 53 8.72 -0.36 2.58
C ILE A 53 9.86 -0.36 3.61
N SER A 54 9.60 0.08 4.85
CA SER A 54 10.62 0.10 5.90
C SER A 54 11.07 -1.31 6.30
N GLU A 55 10.13 -2.25 6.38
CA GLU A 55 10.40 -3.66 6.69
C GLU A 55 11.21 -4.31 5.55
N ALA A 56 10.79 -4.12 4.30
CA ALA A 56 11.51 -4.64 3.14
C ALA A 56 12.95 -4.08 3.04
N LYS A 57 13.13 -2.78 3.36
CA LYS A 57 14.47 -2.17 3.44
C LYS A 57 15.32 -2.79 4.54
N ALA A 58 14.76 -3.00 5.72
CA ALA A 58 15.47 -3.62 6.83
C ALA A 58 15.90 -5.05 6.51
N GLU A 59 15.02 -5.83 5.88
CA GLU A 59 15.33 -7.19 5.43
C GLU A 59 16.44 -7.21 4.37
N THR A 60 16.35 -6.32 3.37
CA THR A 60 17.39 -6.16 2.34
C THR A 60 18.75 -5.88 2.97
N VAL A 61 18.81 -4.92 3.91
CA VAL A 61 20.04 -4.58 4.64
C VAL A 61 20.56 -5.77 5.44
N LYS A 62 19.70 -6.49 6.16
CA LYS A 62 20.06 -7.67 6.95
C LYS A 62 20.69 -8.76 6.09
N TRP A 63 20.10 -9.06 4.94
CA TRP A 63 20.64 -10.08 4.03
C TRP A 63 21.98 -9.66 3.44
N MET A 64 22.14 -8.38 3.07
CA MET A 64 23.43 -7.84 2.61
C MET A 64 24.54 -7.98 3.65
N PHE A 65 24.26 -7.75 4.94
CA PHE A 65 25.25 -8.01 6.00
C PHE A 65 25.65 -9.48 6.08
N GLY A 66 24.71 -10.40 5.91
CA GLY A 66 24.98 -11.84 5.85
C GLY A 66 25.89 -12.20 4.67
N VAL A 67 25.57 -11.70 3.48
CA VAL A 67 26.39 -11.90 2.27
C VAL A 67 27.78 -11.30 2.44
N ALA A 68 27.89 -10.06 2.90
CA ALA A 68 29.17 -9.37 3.08
C ALA A 68 30.07 -10.10 4.10
N THR A 69 29.49 -10.56 5.21
CA THR A 69 30.23 -11.33 6.23
C THR A 69 30.69 -12.67 5.66
N GLY A 70 29.82 -13.37 4.92
CA GLY A 70 30.17 -14.62 4.24
C GLY A 70 31.29 -14.44 3.21
N GLN A 71 31.22 -13.37 2.40
CA GLN A 71 32.26 -13.01 1.44
C GLN A 71 33.60 -12.69 2.13
N ALA A 72 33.59 -11.92 3.22
CA ALA A 72 34.81 -11.61 3.97
C ALA A 72 35.46 -12.88 4.52
N MET A 73 34.68 -13.78 5.12
CA MET A 73 35.18 -15.07 5.61
C MET A 73 35.73 -15.95 4.48
N PHE A 74 35.07 -15.95 3.32
CA PHE A 74 35.53 -16.67 2.14
C PHE A 74 36.87 -16.14 1.61
N ILE A 75 37.02 -14.82 1.51
CA ILE A 75 38.28 -14.18 1.11
C ILE A 75 39.41 -14.54 2.09
N ILE A 76 39.16 -14.47 3.40
CA ILE A 76 40.15 -14.84 4.43
C ILE A 76 40.57 -16.31 4.29
N ALA A 77 39.63 -17.22 4.03
CA ALA A 77 39.93 -18.63 3.83
C ALA A 77 40.84 -18.86 2.61
N ILE A 78 40.57 -18.17 1.49
CA ILE A 78 41.42 -18.22 0.29
C ILE A 78 42.83 -17.70 0.61
N LEU A 79 42.95 -16.55 1.29
CA LEU A 79 44.26 -15.98 1.63
C LEU A 79 45.08 -16.91 2.55
N LYS A 80 44.43 -17.59 3.50
CA LYS A 80 45.11 -18.53 4.40
C LYS A 80 45.56 -19.82 3.69
N MET A 81 44.91 -20.20 2.59
CA MET A 81 45.25 -21.38 1.80
C MET A 81 46.49 -21.18 0.93
N PHE A 82 46.90 -19.93 0.65
CA PHE A 82 48.16 -19.61 0.00
C PHE A 82 49.16 -19.02 1.01
N PRO A 83 49.89 -19.85 1.77
CA PRO A 83 50.91 -19.36 2.69
C PRO A 83 51.97 -18.57 1.91
N SER A 84 52.20 -17.32 2.32
CA SER A 84 53.35 -16.54 1.87
C SER A 84 54.63 -17.30 2.26
N HIS A 85 55.34 -17.80 1.26
CA HIS A 85 56.69 -18.35 1.39
C HIS A 85 57.64 -17.37 2.08
#